data_AF-A0A3M1DRM1-F1
#
_entry.id   AF-A0A3M1DRM1-F1
#
_cell.length_a   1.000
_cell.length_b   1.000
_cell.length_c   1.000
_cell.angle_alpha   90.00
_cell.angle_beta   90.00
_cell.angle_gamma   90.00
#
_symmetry.space_group_name_H-M   'P 1'
#
loop_
_entity.id
_entity.type
_entity.pdbx_description
1 polymer ?
#
loop_
_entity_poly.entity_id
_entity_poly.type
_entity_poly.pdbx_seq_one_letter_code
_entity_poly.pdbx_strand_id
1 'polypeptide(L)'
;LIFDEIDQGIGGRVGATVGEKLWRLSTAGPDGGLAHQVLCVTHLPQLAGFGDAHLRVEKIPLEGRTVTRVTALEGPARVEELAQMLGASGESAYRSAEEILEEARLRKQGAGSGS
;
A
#
# COMPACT_ATOMS: atom_id res chain seq x y z
N LEU A 1 -6.24 -12.06 7.62
CA LEU A 1 -5.83 -12.62 6.31
C LEU A 1 -4.43 -12.11 6.00
N ILE A 2 -3.55 -12.97 5.50
CA ILE A 2 -2.16 -12.61 5.15
C ILE A 2 -1.96 -12.98 3.69
N PHE A 3 -1.48 -12.03 2.90
CA PHE A 3 -1.14 -12.20 1.49
C PHE A 3 0.32 -11.82 1.30
N ASP A 4 1.07 -12.70 0.66
CA ASP A 4 2.46 -12.47 0.27
C ASP A 4 2.54 -12.59 -1.25
N GLU A 5 3.25 -11.67 -1.89
CA GLU A 5 3.50 -11.70 -3.33
C GLU A 5 2.25 -11.81 -4.22
N ILE A 6 1.10 -11.28 -3.77
CA ILE A 6 -0.15 -11.25 -4.56
C ILE A 6 -0.03 -10.38 -5.83
N ASP A 7 1.05 -9.62 -5.93
CA ASP A 7 1.41 -8.75 -7.03
C ASP A 7 2.36 -9.36 -8.06
N GLN A 8 2.73 -10.64 -7.93
CA GLN A 8 3.55 -11.31 -8.93
C GLN A 8 2.84 -11.41 -10.28
N GLY A 9 3.51 -10.92 -11.34
CA GLY A 9 3.01 -10.98 -12.70
C GLY A 9 1.87 -10.00 -13.02
N ILE A 10 1.55 -9.04 -12.14
CA ILE A 10 0.55 -8.00 -12.42
C ILE A 10 1.20 -6.62 -12.57
N GLY A 11 0.66 -5.80 -13.48
CA GLY A 11 1.08 -4.41 -13.71
C GLY A 11 0.21 -3.39 -12.97
N GLY A 12 0.59 -2.11 -13.04
CA GLY A 12 0.02 -1.02 -12.22
C GLY A 12 -1.51 -0.94 -12.16
N ARG A 13 -2.23 -1.02 -13.30
CA ARG A 13 -3.71 -0.96 -13.32
C ARG A 13 -4.36 -2.13 -12.59
N VAL A 14 -3.77 -3.33 -12.72
CA VAL A 14 -4.25 -4.53 -12.03
C VAL A 14 -3.91 -4.44 -10.53
N GLY A 15 -2.73 -3.92 -10.19
CA GLY A 15 -2.31 -3.65 -8.81
C GLY A 15 -3.31 -2.81 -8.04
N ALA A 16 -3.80 -1.70 -8.61
CA ALA A 16 -4.83 -0.86 -7.99
C ALA A 16 -6.15 -1.63 -7.75
N THR A 17 -6.53 -2.51 -8.69
CA THR A 17 -7.77 -3.29 -8.58
C THR A 17 -7.66 -4.37 -7.50
N VAL A 18 -6.48 -4.99 -7.36
CA VAL A 18 -6.20 -5.95 -6.29
C VAL A 18 -6.17 -5.24 -4.94
N GLY A 19 -5.50 -4.08 -4.83
CA GLY A 19 -5.48 -3.26 -3.61
C GLY A 19 -6.87 -2.88 -3.13
N GLU A 20 -7.73 -2.44 -4.05
CA GLU A 20 -9.14 -2.13 -3.75
C GLU A 20 -9.91 -3.34 -3.22
N LYS A 21 -9.75 -4.52 -3.84
CA LYS A 21 -10.40 -5.76 -3.39
C LYS A 21 -9.93 -6.17 -2.00
N LEU A 22 -8.62 -6.08 -1.74
CA LEU A 22 -8.06 -6.40 -0.41
C LEU A 22 -8.58 -5.44 0.65
N TRP A 23 -8.68 -4.14 0.34
CA TRP A 23 -9.28 -3.17 1.24
C TRP A 23 -10.78 -3.44 1.48
N ARG A 24 -11.55 -3.84 0.47
CA ARG A 24 -12.96 -4.23 0.68
C ARG A 24 -13.13 -5.43 1.60
N LEU A 25 -12.20 -6.39 1.58
CA LEU A 25 -12.19 -7.49 2.55
C LEU A 25 -11.98 -7.00 3.98
N SER A 26 -11.30 -5.87 4.17
CA SER A 26 -11.15 -5.28 5.50
C SER A 26 -12.40 -4.54 5.94
N THR A 27 -13.13 -3.87 5.05
CA THR A 27 -14.26 -2.98 5.41
C THR A 27 -15.67 -3.57 5.25
N ALA A 28 -15.83 -4.77 4.69
CA ALA A 28 -17.13 -5.39 4.46
C ALA A 28 -17.78 -6.05 5.71
N GLY A 29 -17.63 -5.45 6.89
CA GLY A 29 -18.22 -5.99 8.12
C GLY A 29 -19.74 -5.77 8.19
N PRO A 30 -20.50 -6.65 8.86
CA PRO A 30 -21.96 -6.60 8.93
C PRO A 30 -22.53 -5.29 9.50
N ASP A 31 -21.75 -4.54 10.29
CA ASP A 31 -22.15 -3.27 10.90
C ASP A 31 -21.39 -2.05 10.31
N GLY A 32 -20.83 -2.18 9.10
CA GLY A 32 -19.93 -1.18 8.51
C GLY A 32 -18.55 -1.10 9.18
N GLY A 33 -18.26 -2.06 10.08
CA GLY A 33 -16.98 -2.20 10.76
C GLY A 33 -15.98 -3.09 10.02
N LEU A 34 -14.82 -3.33 10.65
CA LEU A 34 -13.77 -4.15 10.09
C LEU A 34 -14.19 -5.64 10.04
N ALA A 35 -14.28 -6.23 8.85
CA ALA A 35 -14.53 -7.68 8.69
C ALA A 35 -13.29 -8.51 8.97
N HIS A 36 -12.15 -8.12 8.39
CA HIS A 36 -10.89 -8.83 8.51
C HIS A 36 -9.71 -7.87 8.65
N GLN A 37 -8.75 -8.20 9.51
CA GLN A 37 -7.43 -7.60 9.41
C GLN A 37 -6.69 -8.21 8.22
N VAL A 38 -6.34 -7.40 7.22
CA VAL A 38 -5.61 -7.84 6.02
C VAL A 38 -4.17 -7.32 6.11
N LEU A 39 -3.21 -8.23 6.06
CA LEU A 39 -1.78 -7.92 5.93
C LEU A 39 -1.34 -8.31 4.53
N CYS A 40 -0.66 -7.42 3.83
CA CYS A 40 -0.16 -7.66 2.48
C CYS A 40 1.31 -7.25 2.41
N VAL A 41 2.16 -8.15 1.91
CA VAL A 41 3.52 -7.85 1.49
C VAL A 41 3.49 -7.64 -0.03
N THR A 42 4.00 -6.50 -0.49
CA THR A 42 3.90 -6.06 -1.89
C THR A 42 5.08 -5.18 -2.25
N HIS A 43 5.48 -5.22 -3.52
CA HIS A 43 6.41 -4.27 -4.12
C HIS A 43 5.69 -3.28 -5.07
N LEU A 44 4.38 -3.42 -5.29
CA LEU A 44 3.62 -2.52 -6.15
C LEU A 44 3.06 -1.31 -5.41
N PRO A 45 3.46 -0.07 -5.79
CA PRO A 45 3.00 1.13 -5.10
C PRO A 45 1.50 1.36 -5.26
N GLN A 46 0.92 0.97 -6.41
CA GLN A 46 -0.52 1.09 -6.66
C GLN A 46 -1.36 0.22 -5.70
N LEU A 47 -0.82 -0.92 -5.25
CA LEU A 47 -1.46 -1.77 -4.26
C LEU A 47 -1.24 -1.19 -2.85
N ALA A 48 0.00 -0.85 -2.51
CA ALA A 48 0.37 -0.26 -1.22
C ALA A 48 -0.40 1.05 -0.90
N GLY A 49 -0.80 1.81 -1.92
CA GLY A 49 -1.68 2.98 -1.80
C GLY A 49 -3.00 2.70 -1.08
N PHE A 50 -3.54 1.48 -1.19
CA PHE A 50 -4.79 1.08 -0.52
C PHE A 50 -4.60 0.66 0.94
N GLY A 51 -3.38 0.50 1.44
CA GLY A 51 -3.14 0.17 2.84
C GLY A 51 -3.64 1.26 3.78
N ASP A 52 -4.29 0.88 4.88
CA ASP A 52 -4.66 1.82 5.95
C ASP A 52 -3.43 2.20 6.78
N ALA A 53 -2.50 1.25 6.95
CA ALA A 53 -1.15 1.47 7.46
C ALA A 53 -0.12 1.03 6.39
N HIS A 54 1.02 1.72 6.32
CA HIS A 54 2.13 1.36 5.45
C HIS A 54 3.37 1.11 6.30
N LEU A 55 3.88 -0.11 6.29
CA LEU A 55 5.12 -0.48 6.98
C LEU A 55 6.22 -0.75 5.96
N ARG A 56 7.35 -0.08 6.10
CA ARG A 56 8.56 -0.40 5.36
C ARG A 56 9.36 -1.45 6.12
N VAL A 57 9.82 -2.46 5.41
CA VAL A 57 10.71 -3.50 5.95
C VAL A 57 12.04 -3.39 5.24
N GLU A 58 13.11 -3.09 5.98
CA GLU A 58 14.45 -2.92 5.43
C GLU A 58 15.49 -3.73 6.21
N LYS A 59 16.53 -4.19 5.51
CA LYS A 59 17.68 -4.86 6.12
C LYS A 59 18.76 -3.82 6.38
N ILE A 60 19.21 -3.71 7.62
CA ILE A 60 20.26 -2.77 8.02
C ILE A 60 21.45 -3.50 8.64
N PRO A 61 22.69 -3.08 8.38
CA PRO A 61 23.85 -3.56 9.11
C PRO A 61 23.90 -2.88 10.49
N LEU A 62 24.03 -3.67 11.54
CA LEU A 62 24.19 -3.22 12.92
C LEU A 62 25.20 -4.13 13.63
N GLU A 63 26.31 -3.57 14.13
CA GLU A 63 27.31 -4.31 14.93
C GLU A 63 27.81 -5.61 14.26
N GLY A 64 28.08 -5.56 12.96
CA GLY A 64 28.60 -6.72 12.20
C GLY A 64 27.55 -7.78 11.85
N ARG A 65 26.27 -7.56 12.15
CA ARG A 65 25.14 -8.42 11.73
C ARG A 65 24.10 -7.63 10.94
N THR A 66 23.38 -8.30 10.04
CA THR A 66 22.22 -7.72 9.37
C THR A 66 20.98 -7.94 10.23
N VAL A 67 20.26 -6.88 10.56
CA VAL A 67 18.98 -6.94 11.28
C VAL A 67 17.86 -6.38 10.40
N THR A 68 16.65 -6.90 10.59
CA THR A 68 15.45 -6.38 9.93
C THR A 68 14.87 -5.25 10.76
N ARG A 69 14.68 -4.08 10.14
CA ARG A 69 13.98 -2.94 10.72
C ARG A 69 12.62 -2.80 10.05
N VAL A 70 11.60 -2.59 10.87
CA VAL A 70 10.24 -2.28 10.41
C VAL A 70 9.90 -0.87 10.86
N THR A 71 9.50 -0.01 9.92
CA THR A 71 9.19 1.39 10.17
C THR A 71 7.80 1.71 9.66
N ALA A 72 6.94 2.29 10.50
CA ALA A 72 5.65 2.81 10.04
C ALA A 72 5.86 4.12 9.27
N LEU A 73 5.19 4.23 8.12
CA LEU A 73 5.30 5.37 7.22
C LEU A 73 3.99 6.14 7.15
N GLU A 74 4.08 7.44 7.39
CA GLU A 74 2.96 8.37 7.36
C GLU A 74 3.34 9.65 6.63
N GLY A 75 2.33 10.36 6.12
CA GLY A 75 2.50 11.65 5.47
C GLY A 75 3.61 11.64 4.39
N PRO A 76 4.58 12.58 4.43
CA PRO A 76 5.63 12.67 3.42
C PRO A 76 6.47 11.39 3.27
N ALA A 77 6.75 10.67 4.35
CA ALA A 77 7.57 9.45 4.29
C ALA A 77 6.87 8.33 3.53
N ARG A 78 5.53 8.28 3.57
CA ARG A 78 4.74 7.35 2.76
C ARG A 78 4.80 7.69 1.27
N VAL A 79 4.77 8.98 0.92
CA VAL A 79 4.91 9.43 -0.47
C VAL A 79 6.29 9.09 -1.01
N GLU A 80 7.34 9.35 -0.21
CA GLU A 80 8.72 9.04 -0.56
C GLU A 80 8.90 7.54 -0.84
N GLU A 81 8.37 6.66 0.01
CA GLU A 81 8.45 5.21 -0.20
C GLU A 81 7.75 4.78 -1.49
N LEU A 82 6.54 5.28 -1.76
CA LEU A 82 5.83 4.97 -2.99
C LEU A 82 6.59 5.46 -4.24
N ALA A 83 7.26 6.62 -4.16
CA ALA A 83 8.12 7.12 -5.22
C ALA A 83 9.35 6.20 -5.42
N GLN A 84 9.94 5.69 -4.34
CA GLN A 84 11.04 4.72 -4.41
C GLN A 84 10.57 3.37 -5.01
N MET A 85 9.39 2.88 -4.63
CA MET A 85 8.79 1.66 -5.20
C MET A 85 8.50 1.78 -6.70
N LEU A 86 8.24 2.99 -7.21
CA LEU A 86 8.13 3.25 -8.65
C LEU A 86 9.47 3.14 -9.39
N GLY A 87 10.60 3.05 -8.68
CA GLY A 87 11.94 3.05 -9.26
C GLY A 87 12.31 4.39 -9.91
N ALA A 88 11.61 5.46 -9.55
CA ALA A 88 11.80 6.80 -10.08
C ALA A 88 12.28 7.77 -8.99
N SER A 89 12.87 8.88 -9.40
CA SER A 89 13.38 9.91 -8.49
C SER A 89 13.05 11.31 -9.01
N GLY A 90 12.99 12.28 -8.10
CA GLY A 90 12.69 13.67 -8.43
C GLY A 90 11.19 13.97 -8.44
N GLU A 91 10.86 15.22 -8.75
CA GLU A 91 9.51 15.79 -8.54
C GLU A 91 8.38 15.00 -9.22
N SER A 92 8.62 14.48 -10.42
CA SER A 92 7.63 13.67 -11.15
C SER A 92 7.29 12.37 -10.41
N ALA A 93 8.27 11.73 -9.76
CA ALA A 93 8.05 10.50 -9.00
C ALA A 93 7.18 10.77 -7.77
N TYR A 94 7.44 11.86 -7.05
CA TYR A 94 6.61 12.30 -5.92
C TYR A 94 5.18 12.61 -6.36
N ARG A 95 5.02 13.32 -7.49
CA ARG A 95 3.69 13.61 -8.04
C ARG A 95 2.91 12.34 -8.39
N SER A 96 3.56 11.37 -9.04
CA SER A 96 2.91 10.08 -9.33
C SER A 96 2.59 9.28 -8.07
N ALA A 97 3.42 9.36 -7.02
CA ALA A 97 3.12 8.75 -5.73
C ALA A 97 1.91 9.39 -5.03
N GLU A 98 1.79 10.72 -5.11
CA GLU A 98 0.62 11.46 -4.62
C GLU A 98 -0.64 11.09 -5.40
N GLU A 99 -0.55 10.99 -6.73
CA GLU A 99 -1.65 10.54 -7.60
C GLU A 99 -2.14 9.13 -7.23
N ILE A 100 -1.23 8.21 -6.88
CA ILE A 100 -1.57 6.86 -6.42
C ILE A 100 -2.38 6.90 -5.10
N LEU A 101 -1.93 7.72 -4.15
CA LEU A 101 -2.64 7.86 -2.86
C LEU A 101 -4.01 8.50 -3.04
N GLU A 102 -4.11 9.50 -3.92
CA GLU A 102 -5.37 10.17 -4.22
C GLU A 102 -6.34 9.23 -4.96
N GLU A 103 -5.86 8.46 -5.94
CA GLU A 103 -6.67 7.44 -6.62
C GLU A 103 -7.21 6.42 -5.60
N ALA A 104 -6.36 5.89 -4.73
CA ALA A 104 -6.78 4.95 -3.69
C ALA A 104 -7.83 5.58 -2.77
N ARG A 105 -7.64 6.84 -2.35
CA ARG A 105 -8.59 7.59 -1.51
C ARG A 105 -9.96 7.74 -2.19
N LEU A 106 -9.98 8.16 -3.46
CA LEU A 106 -11.21 8.35 -4.23
C LEU A 106 -11.97 7.02 -4.40
N ARG A 107 -11.27 5.92 -4.70
CA ARG A 107 -11.90 4.61 -4.82
C ARG A 107 -12.47 4.09 -3.51
N LYS A 108 -11.77 4.29 -2.39
CA LYS A 108 -12.27 3.96 -1.04
C LYS A 108 -13.56 4.72 -0.73
N GLN A 109 -13.66 5.99 -1.12
CA GLN A 109 -14.85 6.82 -0.91
C GLN A 109 -16.03 6.39 -1.81
N GLY A 110 -15.78 6.16 -3.10
CA GLY A 110 -16.83 5.75 -4.04
C GLY A 110 -17.39 4.35 -3.74
N ALA A 111 -16.61 3.48 -3.09
CA ALA A 111 -17.10 2.19 -2.61
C ALA A 111 -18.07 2.31 -1.43
N GLY A 112 -17.98 3.38 -0.62
CA GLY A 112 -18.87 3.61 0.53
C GLY A 112 -20.23 4.21 0.17
N SER A 113 -20.40 4.74 -1.05
CA SER A 113 -21.67 5.34 -1.52
C SER A 113 -22.61 4.38 -2.25
N GLY A 114 -22.22 3.10 -2.35
CA GLY A 114 -22.95 2.06 -3.11
C GLY A 114 -23.72 1.04 -2.27
N SER A 115 -23.93 1.31 -0.98
CA SER A 115 -24.67 0.47 -0.01
C SER A 115 -25.92 1.15 0.49
#